data_AF-A0AB38S887-F1
#
_entry.id   AF-A0AB38S887-F1
#
_cell.length_a   1.000
_cell.length_b   1.000
_cell.length_c   1.000
_cell.angle_alpha   90.00
_cell.angle_beta   90.00
_cell.angle_gamma   90.00
#
_symmetry.space_group_name_H-M   'P 1'
#
loop_
_entity.id
_entity.type
_entity.pdbx_description
1 polymer ?
#
loop_
_entity_poly.entity_id
_entity_poly.type
_entity_poly.pdbx_seq_one_letter_code
_entity_poly.pdbx_strand_id
1 'polypeptide(L)'
;MADTLTELQNNPEAAGMPHADWLGLLVDREVTARDNRRLTRRLSRAKLRQAAAIENVDYRTARGLDRSLFQNLATSQWIRDANHLVIVGPTGTGKSWLACALGNKACRDGFSVLYKRASRLFADLAQARGEGRLARRHCRADDFMVPPSSNAWCVVPGCEAE
;
A
#
# COMPACT_ATOMS: atom_id res chain seq x y z
N MET A 1 -1.03 -19.93 15.30
CA MET A 1 -1.67 -20.74 16.36
C MET A 1 -0.91 -22.02 16.65
N ALA A 2 -0.81 -23.00 15.73
CA ALA A 2 -0.09 -24.26 16.02
C ALA A 2 1.40 -24.04 16.30
N ASP A 3 2.10 -23.28 15.45
CA ASP A 3 3.54 -23.03 15.62
C ASP A 3 3.83 -22.18 16.87
N THR A 4 3.01 -21.17 17.14
CA THR A 4 3.12 -20.29 18.31
C THR A 4 2.90 -21.02 19.63
N LEU A 5 2.04 -22.05 19.64
CA LEU A 5 1.80 -22.92 20.79
C LEU A 5 3.03 -23.77 21.08
N THR A 6 3.60 -24.41 20.04
CA THR A 6 4.81 -25.23 20.15
C THR A 6 6.00 -24.42 20.64
N GLU A 7 6.18 -23.20 20.13
CA GLU A 7 7.23 -22.28 20.61
C GLU A 7 7.06 -21.88 22.07
N LEU A 8 5.83 -21.64 22.53
CA LEU A 8 5.56 -21.26 23.93
C LEU A 8 5.64 -22.45 24.88
N GLN A 9 5.29 -23.67 24.44
CA GLN A 9 5.47 -24.89 25.23
C GLN A 9 6.95 -25.23 25.45
N ASN A 10 7.80 -24.89 24.48
CA ASN A 10 9.24 -25.11 24.58
C ASN A 10 9.98 -24.01 25.35
N ASN A 11 9.29 -22.94 25.77
CA ASN A 11 9.90 -21.83 26.49
C ASN A 11 9.79 -22.03 28.01
N PRO A 12 10.91 -22.25 28.74
CA PRO A 12 10.88 -22.55 30.17
C PRO A 12 10.33 -21.41 31.04
N GLU A 13 10.37 -20.15 30.56
CA GLU A 13 9.76 -19.01 31.26
C GLU A 13 8.22 -19.06 31.27
N ALA A 14 7.61 -19.79 30.32
CA ALA A 14 6.16 -19.94 30.23
C ALA A 14 5.61 -20.92 31.29
N ALA A 15 6.46 -21.76 31.89
CA ALA A 15 6.04 -22.77 32.87
C ALA A 15 5.71 -22.18 34.26
N GLY A 16 6.20 -20.97 34.56
CA GLY A 16 5.93 -20.26 35.82
C GLY A 16 4.81 -19.23 35.75
N MET A 17 4.21 -19.02 34.58
CA MET A 17 3.18 -17.98 34.39
C MET A 17 1.79 -18.48 34.79
N PRO A 18 0.93 -17.60 35.34
CA PRO A 18 -0.49 -17.86 35.45
C PRO A 18 -1.08 -18.24 34.09
N HIS A 19 -2.00 -19.20 34.07
CA HIS A 19 -2.64 -19.66 32.83
C HIS A 19 -3.30 -18.52 32.03
N ALA A 20 -3.81 -17.48 32.71
CA ALA A 20 -4.39 -16.31 32.08
C ALA A 20 -3.36 -15.49 31.28
N ASP A 21 -2.16 -15.27 31.83
CA ASP A 21 -1.09 -14.50 31.19
C ASP A 21 -0.53 -15.25 29.99
N TRP A 22 -0.38 -16.57 30.13
CA TRP A 22 0.04 -17.45 29.03
C TRP A 22 -0.95 -17.41 27.85
N LEU A 23 -2.25 -17.45 28.16
CA LEU A 23 -3.30 -17.39 27.16
C LEU A 23 -3.37 -16.00 26.51
N GLY A 24 -3.16 -14.92 27.28
CA GLY A 24 -3.02 -13.57 26.76
C GLY A 24 -1.87 -13.45 25.74
N LEU A 25 -0.69 -13.96 26.09
CA LEU A 25 0.48 -13.95 25.21
C LEU A 25 0.26 -14.73 23.91
N LEU A 26 -0.44 -15.87 23.97
CA LEU A 26 -0.83 -16.63 22.79
C LEU A 26 -1.76 -15.84 21.87
N VAL A 27 -2.78 -15.20 22.45
CA VAL A 27 -3.75 -14.39 21.69
C VAL A 27 -3.04 -13.22 21.03
N ASP A 28 -2.19 -12.49 21.76
CA ASP A 28 -1.44 -11.35 21.23
C ASP A 28 -0.52 -11.74 20.06
N ARG A 29 0.15 -12.89 20.17
CA ARG A 29 0.98 -13.41 19.08
C ARG A 29 0.16 -13.78 17.85
N GLU A 30 -0.99 -14.43 18.03
CA GLU A 30 -1.85 -14.77 16.90
C GLU A 30 -2.43 -13.52 16.22
N VAL A 31 -2.85 -12.52 17.01
CA VAL A 31 -3.32 -11.23 16.47
C VAL A 31 -2.22 -10.58 15.64
N THR A 32 -1.01 -10.48 16.19
CA THR A 32 0.17 -9.94 15.48
C THR A 32 0.47 -10.72 14.21
N ALA A 33 0.43 -12.06 14.26
CA ALA A 33 0.66 -12.91 13.09
C ALA A 33 -0.40 -12.72 12.00
N ARG A 34 -1.68 -12.58 12.40
CA ARG A 34 -2.78 -12.29 11.47
C ARG A 34 -2.62 -10.94 10.80
N ASP A 35 -2.22 -9.91 11.54
CA ASP A 35 -2.00 -8.58 10.99
C ASP A 35 -0.78 -8.55 10.05
N ASN A 36 0.30 -9.26 10.40
CA ASN A 36 1.44 -9.44 9.50
C ASN A 36 1.06 -10.16 8.21
N ARG A 37 0.23 -11.21 8.27
CA ARG A 37 -0.29 -11.89 7.07
C ARG A 37 -1.16 -10.97 6.21
N ARG A 38 -2.03 -10.17 6.82
CA ARG A 38 -2.85 -9.16 6.13
C ARG A 38 -1.97 -8.14 5.43
N LEU A 39 -0.97 -7.59 6.11
CA LEU A 39 -0.01 -6.66 5.54
C LEU A 39 0.76 -7.29 4.36
N THR A 40 1.25 -8.52 4.53
CA THR A 40 2.01 -9.25 3.49
C THR A 40 1.14 -9.47 2.25
N ARG A 41 -0.14 -9.81 2.43
CA ARG A 41 -1.11 -9.96 1.34
C ARG A 41 -1.39 -8.62 0.64
N ARG A 42 -1.46 -7.51 1.37
CA ARG A 42 -1.61 -6.16 0.79
C ARG A 42 -0.39 -5.74 -0.01
N LEU A 43 0.82 -5.96 0.53
CA LEU A 43 2.09 -5.67 -0.15
C LEU A 43 2.25 -6.51 -1.43
N SER A 44 1.91 -7.80 -1.39
CA SER A 44 1.97 -8.66 -2.58
C SER A 44 0.95 -8.24 -3.65
N ARG A 45 -0.26 -7.82 -3.24
CA ARG A 45 -1.28 -7.28 -4.15
C ARG A 45 -0.87 -5.95 -4.78
N ALA A 46 -0.16 -5.10 -4.02
CA ALA A 46 0.32 -3.81 -4.52
C ALA A 46 1.38 -3.94 -5.63
N LYS A 47 2.08 -5.07 -5.72
CA LYS A 47 3.12 -5.35 -6.73
C LYS A 47 4.16 -4.23 -6.83
N LEU A 48 4.57 -3.71 -5.66
CA LEU A 48 5.58 -2.67 -5.56
C LEU A 48 6.91 -3.20 -6.12
N ARG A 49 7.51 -2.47 -7.07
CA ARG A 49 8.78 -2.89 -7.70
C ARG A 49 9.99 -2.67 -6.80
N GLN A 50 9.87 -1.80 -5.80
CA GLN A 50 10.96 -1.39 -4.91
C GLN A 50 10.44 -1.34 -3.47
N ALA A 51 11.25 -1.83 -2.53
CA ALA A 51 11.02 -1.68 -1.10
C ALA A 51 11.36 -0.24 -0.69
N ALA A 52 10.51 0.71 -1.11
CA ALA A 52 10.66 2.11 -0.79
C ALA A 52 9.89 2.44 0.49
N ALA A 53 10.49 3.26 1.35
CA ALA A 53 9.95 3.67 2.63
C ALA A 53 9.92 5.20 2.67
N ILE A 54 8.84 5.79 3.18
CA ILE A 54 8.67 7.25 3.26
C ILE A 54 9.75 7.88 4.15
N GLU A 55 10.23 7.12 5.13
CA GLU A 55 11.26 7.51 6.07
C GLU A 55 12.62 7.75 5.38
N ASN A 56 12.84 7.09 4.24
CA ASN A 56 14.09 7.18 3.46
C ASN A 56 14.05 8.29 2.38
N VAL A 57 13.03 9.15 2.39
CA VAL A 57 12.91 10.22 1.40
C VAL A 57 13.94 11.29 1.70
N ASP A 58 14.91 11.46 0.80
CA ASP A 58 15.87 12.56 0.88
C ASP A 58 15.25 13.86 0.36
N TYR A 59 14.88 14.75 1.28
CA TYR A 59 14.37 16.10 0.99
C TYR A 59 15.49 17.11 0.73
N ARG A 60 16.76 16.74 0.91
CA ARG A 60 17.91 17.66 0.78
C ARG A 60 18.31 17.87 -0.68
N THR A 61 18.01 16.90 -1.56
CA THR A 61 18.24 17.07 -2.99
C THR A 61 17.19 18.03 -3.56
N ALA A 62 17.59 19.07 -4.29
CA ALA A 62 16.71 20.05 -4.94
C ALA A 62 15.87 19.43 -6.08
N ARG A 63 14.96 18.51 -5.75
CA ARG A 63 14.04 17.84 -6.68
C ARG A 63 12.74 18.62 -6.90
N GLY A 64 12.59 19.79 -6.28
CA GLY A 64 11.34 20.57 -6.30
C GLY A 64 10.17 19.84 -5.63
N LEU A 65 10.46 18.94 -4.68
CA LEU A 65 9.44 18.23 -3.92
C LEU A 65 8.96 19.12 -2.77
N ASP A 66 7.70 19.53 -2.84
CA ASP A 66 7.04 20.19 -1.73
C ASP A 66 6.85 19.20 -0.58
N ARG A 67 7.58 19.43 0.51
CA ARG A 67 7.55 18.60 1.72
C ARG A 67 6.15 18.57 2.33
N SER A 68 5.42 19.68 2.27
CA SER A 68 4.09 19.78 2.86
C SER A 68 3.10 18.89 2.12
N LEU A 69 3.10 18.95 0.79
CA LEU A 69 2.30 18.09 -0.07
C LEU A 69 2.66 16.62 0.13
N PHE A 70 3.96 16.27 0.20
CA PHE A 70 4.37 14.89 0.39
C PHE A 70 3.95 14.32 1.75
N GLN A 71 4.03 15.12 2.82
CA GLN A 71 3.52 14.73 4.15
C GLN A 71 2.00 14.56 4.15
N ASN A 72 1.26 15.43 3.46
CA ASN A 72 -0.18 15.28 3.28
C ASN A 72 -0.54 14.02 2.47
N LEU A 73 0.27 13.64 1.48
CA LEU A 73 0.07 12.37 0.77
C LEU A 73 0.42 11.15 1.63
N ALA A 74 1.35 11.30 2.57
CA ALA A 74 1.77 10.26 3.50
C ALA A 74 0.72 9.94 4.59
N THR A 75 -0.26 10.82 4.82
CA THR A 75 -1.41 10.53 5.71
C THR A 75 -2.42 9.58 5.06
N SER A 76 -2.25 9.25 3.78
CA SER A 76 -3.14 8.36 3.03
C SER A 76 -4.59 8.86 2.94
N GLN A 77 -4.85 10.15 3.22
CA GLN A 77 -6.20 10.74 3.17
C GLN A 77 -6.82 10.65 1.77
N TRP A 78 -6.00 10.79 0.73
CA TRP A 78 -6.41 10.64 -0.67
C TRP A 78 -7.02 9.27 -0.98
N ILE A 79 -6.66 8.21 -0.24
CA ILE A 79 -7.26 6.88 -0.39
C ILE A 79 -8.66 6.85 0.20
N ARG A 80 -8.85 7.49 1.36
CA ARG A 80 -10.16 7.61 2.03
C ARG A 80 -11.13 8.40 1.15
N ASP A 81 -10.62 9.42 0.48
CA ASP A 81 -11.38 10.26 -0.46
C ASP A 81 -11.55 9.59 -1.83
N ALA A 82 -11.11 8.33 -1.99
CA ALA A 82 -11.14 7.55 -3.24
C ALA A 82 -10.45 8.23 -4.44
N ASN A 83 -9.47 9.09 -4.17
CA ASN A 83 -8.70 9.81 -5.19
C ASN A 83 -7.54 8.96 -5.72
N HIS A 84 -7.10 9.26 -6.94
CA HIS A 84 -5.97 8.59 -7.58
C HIS A 84 -4.74 9.50 -7.56
N LEU A 85 -3.57 8.94 -7.23
CA LEU A 85 -2.32 9.69 -7.29
C LEU A 85 -1.58 9.38 -8.58
N VAL A 86 -1.19 10.44 -9.28
CA VAL A 86 -0.37 10.35 -10.50
C VAL A 86 0.86 11.22 -10.33
N ILE A 87 2.05 10.61 -10.40
CA ILE A 87 3.32 11.33 -10.28
C ILE A 87 3.89 11.54 -11.68
N VAL A 88 4.00 12.81 -12.09
CA VAL A 88 4.48 13.25 -13.40
C VAL A 88 5.81 14.01 -13.29
N GLY A 89 6.61 13.99 -14.35
CA GLY A 89 7.75 14.88 -14.58
C GLY A 89 8.95 14.18 -15.24
N PRO A 90 10.16 14.75 -15.15
CA PRO A 90 11.33 14.24 -15.86
C PRO A 90 11.80 12.86 -15.35
N THR A 91 12.25 12.03 -16.28
CA THR A 91 12.85 10.71 -16.02
C THR A 91 14.12 10.86 -15.17
N GLY A 92 14.35 9.94 -14.22
CA GLY A 92 15.55 9.94 -13.37
C GLY A 92 15.41 10.63 -12.01
N THR A 93 14.28 11.28 -11.72
CA THR A 93 14.03 11.97 -10.43
C THR A 93 13.52 11.07 -9.29
N GLY A 94 13.44 9.75 -9.52
CA GLY A 94 12.99 8.79 -8.52
C GLY A 94 11.47 8.71 -8.32
N LYS A 95 10.66 9.14 -9.29
CA LYS A 95 9.17 9.10 -9.20
C LYS A 95 8.62 7.71 -8.91
N SER A 96 9.18 6.69 -9.57
CA SER A 96 8.82 5.29 -9.32
C SER A 96 9.07 4.90 -7.87
N TRP A 97 10.16 5.41 -7.28
CA TRP A 97 10.51 5.15 -5.89
C TRP A 97 9.55 5.88 -4.94
N LEU A 98 9.22 7.15 -5.21
CA LEU A 98 8.24 7.92 -4.42
C LEU A 98 6.84 7.29 -4.46
N ALA A 99 6.39 6.85 -5.63
CA ALA A 99 5.13 6.13 -5.78
C ALA A 99 5.14 4.81 -4.99
N CYS A 100 6.27 4.08 -4.98
CA CYS A 100 6.40 2.88 -4.16
C CYS A 100 6.41 3.20 -2.65
N ALA A 101 7.03 4.31 -2.23
CA ALA A 101 7.08 4.72 -0.83
C ALA A 101 5.67 5.07 -0.31
N LEU A 102 4.92 5.88 -1.07
CA LEU A 102 3.53 6.20 -0.76
C LEU A 102 2.64 4.96 -0.73
N GLY A 103 2.82 4.04 -1.69
CA GLY A 103 2.08 2.78 -1.72
C GLY A 103 2.40 1.86 -0.53
N ASN A 104 3.65 1.80 -0.10
CA ASN A 104 4.06 1.03 1.08
C ASN A 104 3.46 1.62 2.36
N LYS A 105 3.50 2.94 2.52
CA LYS A 105 2.85 3.62 3.65
C LYS A 105 1.36 3.34 3.70
N ALA A 106 0.67 3.44 2.57
CA ALA A 106 -0.75 3.11 2.48
C ALA A 106 -1.06 1.65 2.88
N CYS A 107 -0.24 0.69 2.45
CA CYS A 107 -0.35 -0.71 2.89
C CYS A 107 -0.19 -0.87 4.41
N ARG A 108 0.73 -0.13 5.03
CA ARG A 108 0.95 -0.10 6.48
C ARG A 108 -0.21 0.55 7.23
N ASP A 109 -0.79 1.59 6.66
CA ASP A 109 -1.98 2.28 7.20
C ASP A 109 -3.26 1.45 7.05
N GLY A 110 -3.16 0.28 6.42
CA GLY A 110 -4.24 -0.70 6.32
C GLY A 110 -5.05 -0.63 5.02
N PHE A 111 -4.60 0.12 4.03
CA PHE A 111 -5.27 0.24 2.74
C PHE A 111 -4.68 -0.71 1.70
N SER A 112 -5.53 -1.25 0.81
CA SER A 112 -5.04 -1.88 -0.40
C SER A 112 -4.72 -0.80 -1.43
N VAL A 113 -3.56 -0.90 -2.08
CA VAL A 113 -3.17 -0.04 -3.20
C VAL A 113 -2.72 -0.88 -4.38
N LEU A 114 -2.75 -0.29 -5.57
CA LEU A 114 -2.29 -0.90 -6.80
C LEU A 114 -1.30 0.04 -7.50
N TYR A 115 -0.07 -0.44 -7.71
CA TYR A 115 0.96 0.28 -8.45
C TYR A 115 0.92 -0.12 -9.94
N LYS A 116 0.61 0.83 -10.82
CA LYS A 116 0.58 0.63 -12.28
C LYS A 116 1.14 1.85 -13.03
N ARG A 117 1.59 1.62 -14.27
CA ARG A 117 1.89 2.73 -15.19
C ARG A 117 0.57 3.37 -15.63
N ALA A 118 0.56 4.68 -15.77
CA ALA A 118 -0.61 5.44 -16.22
C ALA A 118 -1.19 4.88 -17.53
N SER A 119 -0.34 4.67 -18.54
CA SER A 119 -0.77 4.14 -19.85
C SER A 119 -1.51 2.80 -19.77
N ARG A 120 -1.00 1.86 -18.95
CA ARG A 120 -1.66 0.56 -18.73
C ARG A 120 -2.94 0.70 -17.93
N LEU A 121 -2.98 1.60 -16.95
CA LEU A 121 -4.18 1.86 -16.18
C LEU A 121 -5.30 2.40 -17.08
N PHE A 122 -5.00 3.36 -17.95
CA PHE A 122 -5.98 3.91 -18.89
C PHE A 122 -6.45 2.87 -19.91
N ALA A 123 -5.56 2.01 -20.42
CA ALA A 123 -5.96 0.91 -21.30
C ALA A 123 -6.91 -0.07 -20.61
N ASP A 124 -6.60 -0.46 -19.37
CA ASP A 124 -7.46 -1.35 -18.57
C ASP A 124 -8.84 -0.70 -18.30
N LEU A 125 -8.87 0.61 -18.04
CA LEU A 125 -10.11 1.37 -17.83
C LEU A 125 -10.93 1.52 -19.11
N ALA A 126 -10.29 1.79 -20.25
CA ALA A 126 -10.95 1.89 -21.54
C ALA A 126 -11.57 0.54 -21.95
N GLN A 127 -10.86 -0.57 -21.72
CA GLN A 127 -11.40 -1.91 -21.93
C GLN A 127 -12.57 -2.20 -20.98
N ALA A 128 -12.45 -1.83 -19.70
CA ALA A 128 -13.53 -2.02 -18.73
C ALA A 128 -14.79 -1.21 -19.05
N ARG A 129 -14.64 -0.02 -19.66
CA ARG A 129 -15.75 0.79 -20.19
C ARG A 129 -16.47 0.06 -21.33
N GLY A 130 -15.72 -0.51 -22.29
CA GLY A 130 -16.30 -1.27 -23.40
C GLY A 130 -17.04 -2.55 -22.97
N GLU A 131 -16.59 -3.18 -21.89
CA GLU A 131 -17.19 -4.43 -21.37
C GLU A 131 -18.32 -4.21 -20.35
N GLY A 132 -18.66 -2.95 -20.00
CA GLY A 132 -19.65 -2.64 -18.95
C GLY A 132 -19.25 -3.08 -17.53
N ARG A 133 -18.01 -3.53 -17.33
CA ARG A 133 -17.46 -4.02 -16.04
C ARG A 133 -16.86 -2.93 -15.17
N LEU A 134 -17.01 -1.66 -15.55
CA LEU A 134 -16.49 -0.50 -14.84
C LEU A 134 -16.96 -0.47 -13.36
N ALA A 135 -18.20 -0.88 -13.10
CA ALA A 135 -18.79 -0.96 -11.76
C ALA A 135 -18.10 -1.95 -10.81
N ARG A 136 -17.29 -2.90 -11.29
CA ARG A 136 -16.53 -3.82 -10.39
C ARG A 136 -15.14 -3.29 -10.05
N ARG A 137 -14.65 -2.32 -10.79
CA ARG A 137 -13.37 -1.65 -10.54
C ARG A 137 -13.69 -0.19 -10.25
N HIS A 138 -14.39 0.07 -9.15
CA HIS A 138 -14.74 1.41 -8.71
C HIS A 138 -13.48 2.29 -8.64
N CYS A 139 -13.31 3.04 -9.71
CA CYS A 139 -12.41 4.15 -9.88
C CYS A 139 -13.33 5.17 -10.54
N ARG A 140 -13.75 6.20 -9.80
CA ARG A 140 -14.41 7.37 -10.41
C ARG A 140 -13.36 8.03 -11.30
N ALA A 141 -13.18 7.50 -12.50
CA ALA A 141 -12.21 7.95 -13.48
C ALA A 141 -12.78 9.08 -14.33
N ASP A 142 -13.49 10.02 -13.69
CA ASP A 142 -14.30 11.00 -14.40
C ASP A 142 -13.52 12.27 -14.79
N ASP A 143 -12.28 12.48 -14.33
CA ASP A 143 -11.54 13.73 -14.63
C ASP A 143 -10.01 13.58 -14.88
N PHE A 144 -9.55 12.53 -15.55
CA PHE A 144 -8.11 12.38 -15.85
C PHE A 144 -7.73 12.69 -17.30
N MET A 145 -7.38 13.95 -17.56
CA MET A 145 -6.65 14.38 -18.77
C MET A 145 -5.14 14.30 -18.53
N VAL A 146 -4.55 13.10 -18.61
CA VAL A 146 -3.09 12.92 -18.62
C VAL A 146 -2.65 12.55 -20.04
N PRO A 147 -1.71 13.29 -20.67
CA PRO A 147 -1.27 12.99 -22.02
C PRO A 147 -0.66 11.57 -22.10
N PRO A 148 -1.06 10.74 -23.08
CA PRO A 148 -0.68 9.33 -23.19
C PRO A 148 0.83 9.08 -23.42
N SER A 149 1.60 10.15 -23.68
CA SER A 149 3.05 10.10 -23.92
C SER A 149 3.91 10.22 -22.65
N SER A 150 3.32 10.53 -21.49
CA SER A 150 4.10 10.71 -20.26
C SER A 150 4.37 9.38 -19.55
N ASN A 151 5.63 9.16 -19.16
CA ASN A 151 6.08 8.10 -18.23
C ASN A 151 5.56 8.34 -16.80
N ALA A 152 4.25 8.56 -16.66
CA ALA A 152 3.59 8.80 -15.40
C ALA A 152 3.29 7.47 -14.68
N TRP A 153 3.52 7.46 -13.37
CA TRP A 153 3.20 6.34 -12.50
C TRP A 153 1.97 6.68 -11.67
N CYS A 154 1.03 5.74 -11.59
CA CYS A 154 -0.20 5.89 -10.84
C CYS A 154 -0.21 4.94 -9.65
N VAL A 155 -0.62 5.47 -8.51
CA VAL A 155 -1.02 4.67 -7.35
C VAL A 155 -2.53 4.81 -7.23
N VAL A 156 -3.22 3.69 -7.37
CA VAL A 156 -4.67 3.62 -7.36
C VAL A 156 -5.10 2.91 -6.07
N PRO A 157 -6.11 3.40 -5.34
CA PRO A 157 -6.71 2.67 -4.24
C PRO A 157 -7.23 1.32 -4.76
N GLY A 158 -6.83 0.25 -4.09
CA GLY A 158 -7.29 -1.09 -4.39
C GLY A 158 -8.70 -1.28 -3.87
N CYS A 159 -9.61 -1.76 -4.72
CA CYS A 159 -10.92 -2.22 -4.30
C CYS A 159 -10.74 -3.44 -3.37
N GLU A 160 -10.73 -3.25 -2.06
CA GLU A 160 -11.08 -4.31 -1.12
C GLU A 160 -12.60 -4.50 -1.29
N ALA A 161 -12.98 -5.54 -2.04
CA ALA A 161 -14.32 -6.08 -1.92
C ALA A 161 -14.35 -6.72 -0.52
N GLU A 162 -15.07 -6.07 0.39
CA GLU A 162 -15.65 -6.74 1.56
C GLU A 162 -16.56 -7.89 1.11
#